data_AF-A0A6B2XNU7-F1
#
_entry.id   AF-A0A6B2XNU7-F1
#
_cell.length_a   1.000
_cell.length_b   1.000
_cell.length_c   1.000
_cell.angle_alpha   90.00
_cell.angle_beta   90.00
_cell.angle_gamma   90.00
#
_symmetry.space_group_name_H-M   'P 1'
#
loop_
_entity.id
_entity.type
_entity.pdbx_description
1 polymer ?
#
loop_
_entity_poly.entity_id
_entity_poly.type
_entity_poly.pdbx_seq_one_letter_code
_entity_poly.pdbx_strand_id
1 'polypeptide(L)' 'DPTRTVTVRAESSRVRRNLGGVLAHRPYRFAQDVEVELIRPSNPAALLPHSTAPAVIRARLGRAGAGVIP' A
#
# COMPACT_ATOMS: atom_id res chain seq x y z
N ASP A 1 0.50 15.86 9.05
CA ASP A 1 0.87 17.01 8.20
C ASP A 1 0.59 16.66 6.74
N PRO A 2 -0.55 17.13 6.19
CA PRO A 2 -0.91 16.92 4.78
C PRO A 2 0.06 17.55 3.78
N THR A 3 0.96 18.45 4.22
CA THR A 3 1.91 19.14 3.34
C THR A 3 3.14 18.30 3.01
N ARG A 4 3.39 17.22 3.75
CA ARG A 4 4.43 16.26 3.42
C ARG A 4 3.89 15.26 2.41
N THR A 5 3.85 15.68 1.15
CA THR A 5 3.75 14.75 0.02
C THR A 5 4.97 13.86 0.04
N VAL A 6 4.86 12.70 0.68
CA VAL A 6 5.95 11.74 0.71
C VAL A 6 5.78 10.77 -0.44
N THR A 7 6.85 10.60 -1.21
CA THR A 7 6.85 9.62 -2.29
C THR A 7 6.90 8.21 -1.71
N VAL A 8 6.29 7.26 -2.42
CA VAL A 8 6.36 5.83 -2.07
C VAL A 8 7.80 5.36 -1.86
N ARG A 9 8.74 5.86 -2.67
CA ARG A 9 10.18 5.56 -2.57
C ARG A 9 10.77 6.01 -1.24
N ALA A 10 10.44 7.22 -0.78
CA ALA A 10 10.96 7.73 0.49
C ALA A 10 10.44 6.91 1.68
N GLU A 11 9.15 6.57 1.72
CA GLU A 11 8.58 5.75 2.80
C GLU A 11 9.11 4.32 2.78
N SER A 12 9.20 3.69 1.60
CA SER A 12 9.81 2.36 1.47
C SER A 12 11.25 2.35 2.00
N SER A 13 12.00 3.43 1.75
CA SER A 13 13.36 3.55 2.27
C SER A 13 13.40 3.71 3.79
N ARG A 14 12.42 4.38 4.41
CA ARG A 14 12.32 4.47 5.88
C ARG A 14 12.02 3.11 6.50
N VAL A 15 11.05 2.38 5.94
CA VAL A 15 10.73 1.01 6.38
C VAL A 15 11.98 0.15 6.32
N ARG A 16 12.72 0.16 5.20
CA ARG A 16 13.92 -0.65 5.05
C ARG A 16 15.03 -0.30 6.05
N ARG A 17 15.15 0.98 6.44
CA ARG A 17 16.12 1.45 7.44
C ARG A 17 15.74 1.04 8.87
N ASN A 18 14.45 1.11 9.20
CA ASN A 18 13.98 0.93 10.59
C ASN A 18 13.47 -0.48 10.89
N LEU A 19 13.00 -1.20 9.87
CA LEU A 19 12.32 -2.50 9.94
C LEU A 19 12.94 -3.44 8.91
N GLY A 20 14.26 -3.60 8.98
CA GLY A 20 15.01 -4.50 8.07
C GLY A 20 14.41 -5.90 8.05
N GLY A 21 14.24 -6.48 6.85
CA GLY A 21 13.61 -7.79 6.65
C GLY A 21 12.13 -7.73 6.23
N VAL A 22 11.40 -6.65 6.51
CA VAL A 22 9.99 -6.52 6.09
C VAL A 22 9.83 -6.37 4.58
N LEU A 23 10.80 -5.72 3.93
CA LEU A 23 10.83 -5.56 2.48
C LEU A 23 11.83 -6.52 1.84
N ALA A 24 11.41 -7.15 0.74
CA ALA A 24 12.28 -7.99 -0.06
C ALA A 24 13.44 -7.18 -0.67
N HIS A 25 14.43 -7.88 -1.20
CA HIS A 25 15.55 -7.28 -1.94
C HIS A 25 15.14 -6.69 -3.31
N ARG A 26 13.83 -6.57 -3.60
CA ARG A 26 13.27 -6.01 -4.83
C ARG A 26 12.52 -4.72 -4.55
N PRO A 27 12.47 -3.76 -5.49
CA PRO A 27 11.73 -2.52 -5.29
C PRO A 27 10.24 -2.76 -5.00
N TYR A 28 9.72 -2.12 -3.95
CA TYR A 28 8.28 -2.10 -3.63
C TYR A 28 7.65 -3.50 -3.46
N ARG A 29 8.37 -4.39 -2.77
CA ARG A 29 7.93 -5.76 -2.45
C ARG A 29 8.15 -6.05 -0.98
N PHE A 30 7.14 -6.58 -0.31
CA PHE A 30 7.28 -7.18 1.01
C PHE A 30 8.02 -8.52 0.91
N ALA A 31 8.65 -8.95 1.99
CA ALA A 31 9.21 -10.29 2.07
C ALA A 31 8.08 -11.34 2.05
N GLN A 32 8.36 -12.55 1.57
CA GLN A 32 7.34 -13.58 1.33
C GLN A 32 6.77 -14.18 2.62
N ASP A 33 7.51 -14.05 3.71
CA ASP A 33 7.15 -14.50 5.05
C ASP A 33 6.40 -13.42 5.86
N VAL A 34 6.11 -12.27 5.24
CA VAL A 34 5.41 -11.16 5.86
C VAL A 34 3.95 -11.14 5.41
N GLU A 35 3.05 -11.33 6.36
CA GLU A 35 1.63 -11.13 6.13
C GLU A 35 1.30 -9.62 6.08
N VAL A 36 0.51 -9.22 5.07
CA VAL A 36 0.18 -7.81 4.85
C VAL A 36 -1.34 -7.63 4.81
N GLU A 37 -1.85 -6.83 5.74
CA GLU A 37 -3.23 -6.35 5.74
C GLU A 37 -3.31 -4.92 5.19
N LEU A 38 -4.25 -4.69 4.27
CA LEU A 38 -4.56 -3.35 3.79
C LEU A 38 -5.74 -2.75 4.55
N ILE A 39 -5.45 -1.83 5.47
CA ILE A 39 -6.47 -1.02 6.14
C ILE A 39 -6.99 0.02 5.16
N ARG A 40 -8.30 -0.04 4.87
CA ARG A 40 -8.98 0.85 3.93
C ARG A 40 -9.75 1.95 4.66
N PRO A 41 -9.93 3.12 4.02
CA PRO A 41 -10.83 4.14 4.57
C PRO A 41 -12.26 3.59 4.65
N SER A 42 -13.00 4.04 5.67
CA SER A 42 -14.41 3.65 5.87
C SER A 42 -15.28 4.00 4.66
N ASN A 43 -15.02 5.15 4.04
CA ASN A 43 -15.59 5.52 2.74
C ASN A 43 -14.66 5.07 1.60
N PRO A 44 -15.04 4.09 0.77
CA PRO A 44 -14.23 3.63 -0.35
C PRO A 44 -13.85 4.75 -1.31
N ALA A 45 -14.72 5.73 -1.56
CA ALA A 45 -14.44 6.83 -2.50
C ALA A 45 -13.26 7.71 -2.08
N ALA A 46 -12.89 7.72 -0.79
CA ALA A 46 -11.73 8.42 -0.27
C ALA A 46 -10.39 7.71 -0.58
N LEU A 47 -10.42 6.46 -1.05
CA LEU A 47 -9.23 5.70 -1.40
C LEU A 47 -8.58 6.26 -2.67
N LEU A 48 -7.47 7.00 -2.51
CA LEU A 48 -6.62 7.51 -3.58
C LEU A 48 -7.44 8.16 -4.73
N PRO A 49 -8.13 9.27 -4.46
CA PRO A 49 -9.19 9.80 -5.33
C PRO A 49 -8.73 10.08 -6.77
N HIS A 50 -7.47 10.46 -6.97
CA HIS A 50 -6.90 10.79 -8.28
C HIS A 50 -6.22 9.64 -9.02
N SER A 51 -6.14 8.44 -8.42
CA SER A 51 -5.53 7.28 -9.09
C SER A 51 -6.40 6.80 -10.24
N THR A 52 -5.79 6.37 -11.35
CA THR A 52 -6.49 5.71 -12.47
C THR A 52 -6.19 4.21 -12.53
N ALA A 53 -5.47 3.67 -11.55
CA ALA A 53 -5.06 2.28 -11.54
C ALA A 53 -6.30 1.35 -11.42
N PRO A 54 -6.42 0.31 -12.28
CA PRO A 54 -7.60 -0.57 -12.27
C PRO A 54 -7.90 -1.23 -10.92
N ALA A 55 -6.85 -1.64 -10.17
CA ALA A 55 -7.03 -2.22 -8.85
C ALA A 55 -7.65 -1.23 -7.84
N VAL A 56 -7.25 0.04 -7.89
CA VAL A 56 -7.77 1.09 -7.02
C VAL A 56 -9.21 1.44 -7.40
N ILE A 57 -9.52 1.50 -8.69
CA ILE A 57 -10.88 1.72 -9.18
C ILE A 57 -11.80 0.60 -8.70
N ARG A 58 -11.39 -0.67 -8.84
CA ARG A 58 -12.17 -1.83 -8.35
C ARG A 58 -12.41 -1.77 -6.83
N ALA A 59 -11.37 -1.44 -6.06
CA ALA A 59 -11.48 -1.28 -4.62
C ALA A 59 -12.46 -0.16 -4.21
N ARG A 60 -12.46 0.98 -4.92
CA ARG A 60 -13.42 2.07 -4.74
C ARG A 60 -14.87 1.65 -5.00
N LEU A 61 -15.07 0.77 -5.98
CA LEU A 61 -16.39 0.22 -6.32
C LEU A 61 -16.86 -0.90 -5.38
N GLY A 62 -16.17 -1.14 -4.26
CA GLY A 62 -16.47 -2.24 -3.33
C GLY A 62 -16.17 -3.62 -3.88
N ARG A 63 -15.54 -3.72 -5.06
CA ARG A 63 -15.17 -4.98 -5.72
C ARG A 63 -13.72 -5.31 -5.39
N ALA A 64 -13.46 -5.76 -4.18
CA ALA A 64 -12.14 -6.26 -3.80
C ALA A 64 -12.22 -7.77 -3.54
N GLY A 65 -11.38 -8.55 -4.24
CA GLY A 65 -11.01 -9.88 -3.80
C GLY A 65 -10.40 -9.80 -2.40
N ALA A 66 -10.60 -10.84 -1.59
CA ALA A 66 -10.10 -10.94 -0.22
C ALA A 66 -8.62 -10.51 -0.17
N GLY A 67 -8.34 -9.43 0.54
CA GLY A 67 -7.03 -8.78 0.61
C GLY A 67 -6.08 -9.51 1.54
N VAL A 68 -5.90 -10.82 1.33
CA VAL A 68 -4.75 -11.55 1.84
C VAL A 68 -3.78 -11.61 0.67
N ILE A 69 -2.72 -10.78 0.73
CA ILE A 69 -1.57 -10.98 -0.15
C ILE A 69 -0.70 -12.00 0.59
N PRO A 70 -0.62 -13.27 0.14
CA PRO A 70 0.30 -14.23 0.70
C PRO A 70 1.75 -13.85 0.39
#